data_AF-A0A661KNG1-F1
#
_entry.id   AF-A0A661KNG1-F1
#
_cell.length_a   1.000
_cell.length_b   1.000
_cell.length_c   1.000
_cell.angle_alpha   90.00
_cell.angle_beta   90.00
_cell.angle_gamma   90.00
#
_symmetry.space_group_name_H-M   'P 1'
#
loop_
_entity.id
_entity.type
_entity.pdbx_description
1 polymer ?
#
loop_
_entity_poly.entity_id
_entity_poly.type
_entity_poly.pdbx_seq_one_letter_code
_entity_poly.pdbx_strand_id
1 'polypeptide(L)'
;MFASTGDLVIFAIRAGLKLGQQGRIAYAEATIKRELVLPLPNFNPEASQGTADGYFSGQGKIYLEALPRLKELYDKSIKGQDLSDSEKREYVEYYLDFKREDDIRAGIIRGDEIGLTTEALLSLVKVRQWSLQKSPFPSAYQRILGTLIEVGIDYFSRNPDSIDSKSATGRALLGFLNSIDDLDLASGEPDVLAQKLFVAAIESISENPDLLGADRATEHLVETFSRGLVADINRHVAKIGEKDLTKKERLYDWAQVVLRSILSSSGSVILENPSTYLAIDQPAQQSLVSSVGRAILDLLIEDETLNLENLFTRRAIDNLVGAALTTLSEYPSLLGVDNLGIKKILSQVAGELASSVKELGPDMLPEIMRIILEKTAVNAELVWPDGFQAPTKHLLITASKELLEELAKPPTDGSKWKPRLSRDQILDVLEITLDEVVRNPQWLIEMADGTDAYLGAAVKAAINALEKVPPNRITASTAGAVIKEVIRAISRRRDFLDKISVGEKTGMVIELALENIVERILSDDADRKTRWALAREEVFEAIVEIVLDQLEQTGMSPESIQLLDKALEKSVQRLASGGSWGIPEFIDEVTLVMNGGINGE
;
A
#
# COMPACT_ATOMS: atom_id res chain seq x y z
N MET A 1 -10.09 -39.13 43.02
CA MET A 1 -10.58 -40.48 43.41
C MET A 1 -9.84 -41.43 42.49
N PHE A 2 -8.99 -42.31 43.01
CA PHE A 2 -8.08 -43.16 42.20
C PHE A 2 -8.83 -43.80 41.02
N ALA A 3 -8.25 -43.73 39.82
CA ALA A 3 -8.74 -44.47 38.66
C ALA A 3 -9.02 -45.92 39.10
N SER A 4 -10.25 -46.39 38.89
CA SER A 4 -10.62 -47.70 39.39
C SER A 4 -9.67 -48.74 38.78
N THR A 5 -9.29 -49.79 39.52
CA THR A 5 -8.37 -50.82 39.02
C THR A 5 -8.87 -51.43 37.70
N GLY A 6 -10.18 -51.41 37.45
CA GLY A 6 -10.79 -51.80 36.18
C GLY A 6 -10.47 -50.86 35.01
N ASP A 7 -10.47 -49.54 35.22
CA ASP A 7 -10.15 -48.56 34.17
C ASP A 7 -8.70 -48.66 33.72
N LEU A 8 -7.78 -48.93 34.66
CA LEU A 8 -6.36 -49.09 34.37
C LEU A 8 -6.08 -50.39 33.56
N VAL A 9 -6.83 -51.46 33.85
CA VAL A 9 -6.77 -52.71 33.06
C VAL A 9 -7.31 -52.51 31.64
N ILE A 10 -8.45 -51.83 31.49
CA ILE A 10 -9.03 -51.53 30.17
C ILE A 10 -8.09 -50.62 29.35
N PHE A 11 -7.49 -49.62 30.00
CA PHE A 11 -6.49 -48.75 29.38
C PHE A 11 -5.27 -49.56 28.89
N ALA A 12 -4.70 -50.43 29.74
CA ALA A 12 -3.56 -51.26 29.37
C ALA A 12 -3.86 -52.19 28.18
N ILE A 13 -5.06 -52.76 28.12
CA ILE A 13 -5.51 -53.59 26.99
C ILE A 13 -5.61 -52.75 25.70
N ARG A 14 -6.21 -51.56 25.76
CA ARG A 14 -6.32 -50.65 24.60
C ARG A 14 -4.95 -50.20 24.10
N ALA A 15 -4.05 -49.81 25.01
CA ALA A 15 -2.68 -49.44 24.70
C ALA A 15 -1.92 -50.60 24.02
N GLY A 16 -2.05 -51.82 24.55
CA GLY A 16 -1.44 -53.02 23.96
C GLY A 16 -1.95 -53.35 22.57
N LEU A 17 -3.26 -53.18 22.31
CA LEU A 17 -3.87 -53.35 20.99
C LEU A 17 -3.37 -52.29 20.00
N LYS A 18 -3.33 -51.02 20.39
CA LYS A 18 -2.86 -49.89 19.55
C LYS A 18 -1.39 -50.05 19.16
N LEU A 19 -0.52 -50.37 20.13
CA LEU A 19 0.89 -50.66 19.88
C LEU A 19 1.10 -51.90 19.01
N GLY A 20 0.34 -52.97 19.25
CA GLY A 20 0.40 -54.19 18.45
C GLY A 20 0.00 -53.97 16.98
N GLN A 21 -1.01 -53.13 16.74
CA GLN A 21 -1.44 -52.76 15.39
C GLN A 21 -0.38 -51.91 14.68
N GLN A 22 0.16 -50.88 15.34
CA GLN A 22 1.20 -50.02 14.75
C GLN A 22 2.53 -50.76 14.56
N GLY A 23 2.87 -51.70 15.44
CA GLY A 23 4.03 -52.59 15.27
C GLY A 23 3.90 -53.50 14.04
N ARG A 24 2.70 -54.00 13.75
CA ARG A 24 2.43 -54.77 12.52
C ARG A 24 2.56 -53.91 11.26
N ILE A 25 2.03 -52.69 11.28
CA ILE A 25 2.15 -51.73 10.17
C ILE A 25 3.62 -51.35 9.94
N ALA A 26 4.35 -51.00 11.01
CA ALA A 26 5.77 -50.69 10.95
C ALA A 26 6.60 -51.86 10.42
N TYR A 27 6.26 -53.10 10.79
CA TYR A 27 6.92 -54.30 10.27
C TYR A 27 6.63 -54.50 8.77
N ALA A 28 5.37 -54.35 8.34
CA ALA A 28 4.98 -54.45 6.95
C ALA A 28 5.71 -53.39 6.09
N GLU A 29 5.72 -52.14 6.54
CA GLU A 29 6.39 -51.03 5.85
C GLU A 29 7.91 -51.13 5.88
N ALA A 30 8.51 -51.57 7.00
CA ALA A 30 9.95 -51.84 7.06
C ALA A 30 10.34 -53.00 6.14
N THR A 31 9.46 -53.98 5.95
CA THR A 31 9.65 -55.06 4.99
C THR A 31 9.55 -54.54 3.55
N ILE A 32 8.61 -53.63 3.27
CA ILE A 32 8.52 -52.92 1.98
C ILE A 32 9.76 -52.04 1.74
N LYS A 33 10.33 -51.44 2.79
CA LYS A 33 11.53 -50.58 2.75
C LYS A 33 12.85 -51.36 2.62
N ARG A 34 12.88 -52.67 2.82
CA ARG A 34 14.13 -53.44 2.66
C ARG A 34 14.58 -53.34 1.22
N GLU A 35 15.85 -53.01 1.02
CA GLU A 35 16.49 -53.08 -0.30
C GLU A 35 16.27 -54.49 -0.88
N LEU A 36 15.44 -54.57 -1.92
CA LEU A 36 15.37 -55.75 -2.75
C LEU A 36 16.68 -55.82 -3.53
N VAL A 37 17.66 -56.54 -3.01
CA VAL A 37 18.84 -56.96 -3.79
C VAL A 37 18.39 -58.04 -4.75
N LEU A 38 17.68 -57.64 -5.80
CA LEU A 38 17.53 -58.45 -6.99
C LEU A 38 18.89 -58.38 -7.71
N PRO A 39 19.54 -59.52 -8.03
CA PRO A 39 20.73 -59.53 -8.86
C PRO A 39 20.31 -59.21 -10.30
N LEU A 40 19.93 -57.95 -10.54
CA LEU A 40 19.77 -57.44 -11.88
C LEU A 40 21.17 -57.09 -12.40
N PRO A 41 21.53 -57.49 -13.62
CA PRO A 41 22.84 -57.14 -14.18
C PRO A 41 23.05 -55.63 -14.14
N ASN A 42 24.26 -55.19 -13.83
CA ASN A 42 24.57 -53.77 -13.74
C ASN A 42 24.79 -53.23 -15.17
N PHE A 43 23.71 -52.80 -15.82
CA PHE A 43 23.69 -52.58 -17.27
C PHE A 43 24.41 -51.30 -17.76
N ASN A 44 24.87 -50.40 -16.88
CA ASN A 44 25.73 -49.28 -17.27
C ASN A 44 26.50 -48.65 -16.09
N PRO A 45 27.75 -49.06 -15.82
CA PRO A 45 28.54 -48.57 -14.68
C PRO A 45 29.20 -47.20 -14.90
N GLU A 46 29.11 -46.58 -16.09
CA GLU A 46 29.85 -45.35 -16.44
C GLU A 46 28.99 -44.07 -16.50
N ALA A 47 27.79 -44.07 -15.88
CA ALA A 47 26.93 -42.90 -15.88
C ALA A 47 27.52 -41.75 -15.04
N SER A 48 27.60 -40.55 -15.64
CA SER A 48 28.09 -39.32 -15.04
C SER A 48 27.08 -38.18 -15.18
N GLN A 49 27.28 -37.08 -14.43
CA GLN A 49 26.45 -35.88 -14.53
C GLN A 49 26.28 -35.39 -15.98
N GLY A 50 27.38 -35.37 -16.76
CA GLY A 50 27.32 -34.95 -18.17
C GLY A 50 26.50 -35.89 -19.06
N THR A 51 26.44 -37.18 -18.75
CA THR A 51 25.55 -38.11 -19.47
C THR A 51 24.07 -37.92 -19.14
N ALA A 52 23.77 -37.50 -17.89
CA ALA A 52 22.42 -37.15 -17.47
C ALA A 52 21.95 -35.85 -18.16
N ASP A 53 22.80 -34.83 -18.20
CA ASP A 53 22.53 -33.57 -18.91
C ASP A 53 22.21 -33.80 -20.39
N GLY A 54 23.02 -34.63 -21.06
CA GLY A 54 22.81 -35.00 -22.46
C GLY A 54 21.46 -35.68 -22.72
N TYR A 55 21.01 -36.56 -21.81
CA TYR A 55 19.74 -37.25 -21.96
C TYR A 55 18.54 -36.36 -21.66
N PHE A 56 18.58 -35.59 -20.57
CA PHE A 56 17.48 -34.70 -20.18
C PHE A 56 17.35 -33.46 -21.06
N SER A 57 18.41 -33.06 -21.77
CA SER A 57 18.32 -32.03 -22.82
C SER A 57 17.68 -32.55 -24.12
N GLY A 58 17.64 -33.87 -24.32
CA GLY A 58 17.09 -34.55 -25.50
C GLY A 58 15.85 -35.39 -25.19
N GLN A 59 15.99 -36.72 -25.30
CA GLN A 59 14.89 -37.68 -25.19
C GLN A 59 14.17 -37.65 -23.83
N GLY A 60 14.92 -37.40 -22.75
CA GLY A 60 14.39 -37.34 -21.39
C GLY A 60 13.68 -36.03 -21.02
N LYS A 61 13.58 -35.06 -21.94
CA LYS A 61 13.00 -33.73 -21.66
C LYS A 61 11.55 -33.80 -21.17
N ILE A 62 10.79 -34.79 -21.65
CA ILE A 62 9.40 -35.04 -21.24
C ILE A 62 9.26 -35.30 -19.73
N TYR A 63 10.28 -35.84 -19.08
CA TYR A 63 10.25 -36.15 -17.64
C TYR A 63 10.52 -34.92 -16.77
N LEU A 64 11.12 -33.85 -17.32
CA LEU A 64 11.36 -32.58 -16.62
C LEU A 64 10.06 -31.83 -16.34
N GLU A 65 9.03 -32.01 -17.18
CA GLU A 65 7.72 -31.38 -17.00
C GLU A 65 6.89 -32.07 -15.91
N ALA A 66 7.10 -33.38 -15.72
CA ALA A 66 6.37 -34.18 -14.74
C ALA A 66 6.99 -34.13 -13.33
N LEU A 67 8.28 -33.81 -13.19
CA LEU A 67 9.01 -33.87 -11.92
C LEU A 67 9.75 -32.54 -11.61
N PRO A 68 9.18 -31.66 -10.76
CA PRO A 68 9.78 -30.37 -10.41
C PRO A 68 11.18 -30.47 -9.81
N ARG A 69 11.44 -31.49 -8.97
CA ARG A 69 12.76 -31.73 -8.36
C ARG A 69 13.83 -32.11 -9.39
N LEU A 70 13.46 -32.91 -10.39
CA LEU A 70 14.38 -33.27 -11.48
C LEU A 70 14.71 -32.05 -12.34
N LYS A 71 13.72 -31.20 -12.61
CA LYS A 71 13.91 -29.92 -13.30
C LYS A 71 14.84 -28.98 -12.54
N GLU A 72 14.71 -28.89 -11.22
CA GLU A 72 15.61 -28.10 -10.37
C GLU A 72 17.06 -28.59 -10.47
N LEU A 73 17.28 -29.91 -10.40
CA LEU A 73 18.62 -30.52 -10.51
C LEU A 73 19.22 -30.31 -11.92
N TYR A 74 18.42 -30.48 -12.97
CA TYR A 74 18.81 -30.19 -14.36
C TYR A 74 19.18 -28.72 -14.56
N ASP A 75 18.35 -27.78 -14.09
CA ASP A 75 18.60 -26.35 -14.22
C ASP A 75 19.86 -25.92 -13.46
N LYS A 76 20.11 -26.49 -12.26
CA LYS A 76 21.35 -26.27 -11.51
C LYS A 76 22.57 -26.78 -12.28
N SER A 77 22.48 -28.00 -12.82
CA SER A 77 23.55 -28.63 -13.60
C SER A 77 23.92 -27.81 -14.84
N ILE A 78 22.92 -27.44 -15.66
CA ILE A 78 23.12 -26.72 -16.94
C ILE A 78 23.56 -25.26 -16.73
N LYS A 79 23.15 -24.62 -15.62
CA LYS A 79 23.60 -23.26 -15.26
C LYS A 79 25.01 -23.23 -14.66
N GLY A 80 25.69 -24.38 -14.56
CA GLY A 80 27.06 -24.49 -14.04
C GLY A 80 27.16 -24.32 -12.53
N GLN A 81 26.07 -24.50 -11.79
CA GLN A 81 26.10 -24.53 -10.32
C GLN A 81 26.55 -25.91 -9.85
N ASP A 82 27.48 -25.96 -8.90
CA ASP A 82 28.03 -27.22 -8.41
C ASP A 82 26.97 -27.98 -7.59
N LEU A 83 26.49 -29.09 -8.12
CA LEU A 83 25.64 -30.02 -7.38
C LEU A 83 26.46 -30.67 -6.25
N SER A 84 25.88 -30.80 -5.06
CA SER A 84 26.51 -31.55 -3.97
C SER A 84 26.69 -33.03 -4.34
N ASP A 85 27.61 -33.76 -3.69
CA ASP A 85 27.82 -35.20 -3.97
C ASP A 85 26.55 -36.06 -3.75
N SER A 86 25.62 -35.59 -2.92
CA SER A 86 24.30 -36.20 -2.74
C SER A 86 23.40 -35.92 -3.95
N GLU A 87 23.32 -34.67 -4.38
CA GLU A 87 22.49 -34.24 -5.52
C GLU A 87 23.03 -34.79 -6.85
N LYS A 88 24.35 -34.91 -7.02
CA LYS A 88 24.99 -35.55 -8.18
C LYS A 88 24.57 -37.01 -8.31
N ARG A 89 24.57 -37.74 -7.20
CA ARG A 89 24.11 -39.15 -7.16
C ARG A 89 22.62 -39.25 -7.47
N GLU A 90 21.80 -38.44 -6.80
CA GLU A 90 20.35 -38.36 -7.02
C GLU A 90 20.02 -38.08 -8.50
N TYR A 91 20.73 -37.13 -9.13
CA TYR A 91 20.53 -36.74 -10.51
C TYR A 91 20.96 -37.81 -11.53
N VAL A 92 22.10 -38.48 -11.30
CA VAL A 92 22.56 -39.60 -12.14
C VAL A 92 21.66 -40.82 -11.98
N GLU A 93 21.08 -41.05 -10.81
CA GLU A 93 20.11 -42.11 -10.57
C GLU A 93 18.79 -41.87 -11.33
N TYR A 94 18.27 -40.64 -11.33
CA TYR A 94 17.10 -40.28 -12.16
C TYR A 94 17.36 -40.58 -13.64
N TYR A 95 18.53 -40.20 -14.15
CA TYR A 95 18.94 -40.51 -15.51
C TYR A 95 18.90 -42.01 -15.78
N LEU A 96 19.53 -42.80 -14.91
CA LEU A 96 19.61 -44.24 -15.07
C LEU A 96 18.22 -44.88 -15.09
N ASP A 97 17.29 -44.42 -14.26
CA ASP A 97 15.96 -45.01 -14.17
C ASP A 97 15.05 -44.66 -15.36
N PHE A 98 15.03 -43.40 -15.79
CA PHE A 98 14.22 -43.00 -16.96
C PHE A 98 14.77 -43.56 -18.27
N LYS A 99 16.09 -43.54 -18.43
CA LYS A 99 16.72 -44.15 -19.60
C LYS A 99 16.44 -45.65 -19.67
N ARG A 100 16.45 -46.36 -18.54
CA ARG A 100 16.08 -47.79 -18.49
C ARG A 100 14.63 -48.01 -18.90
N GLU A 101 13.71 -47.20 -18.41
CA GLU A 101 12.30 -47.31 -18.80
C GLU A 101 12.12 -47.09 -20.31
N ASP A 102 12.79 -46.09 -20.88
CA ASP A 102 12.79 -45.84 -22.32
C ASP A 102 13.42 -46.98 -23.11
N ASP A 103 14.58 -47.50 -22.67
CA ASP A 103 15.30 -48.59 -23.34
C ASP A 103 14.52 -49.92 -23.30
N ILE A 104 13.77 -50.18 -22.20
CA ILE A 104 12.86 -51.33 -22.09
C ILE A 104 11.65 -51.15 -23.03
N ARG A 105 11.06 -49.95 -23.08
CA ARG A 105 9.93 -49.64 -23.97
C ARG A 105 10.31 -49.66 -25.45
N ALA A 106 11.54 -49.24 -25.77
CA ALA A 106 12.12 -49.31 -27.11
C ALA A 106 12.56 -50.73 -27.52
N GLY A 107 12.48 -51.71 -26.60
CA GLY A 107 12.85 -53.10 -26.85
C GLY A 107 14.36 -53.33 -27.01
N ILE A 108 15.18 -52.38 -26.53
CA ILE A 108 16.65 -52.44 -26.48
C ILE A 108 17.08 -53.34 -25.34
N ILE A 109 16.38 -53.28 -24.20
CA ILE A 109 16.53 -54.20 -23.06
C ILE A 109 15.39 -55.22 -23.11
N ARG A 110 15.72 -56.51 -23.19
CA ARG A 110 14.74 -57.61 -23.24
C ARG A 110 14.97 -58.60 -22.09
N GLY A 111 13.88 -59.08 -21.51
CA GLY A 111 13.89 -60.05 -20.41
C GLY A 111 13.96 -61.51 -20.84
N ASP A 112 14.13 -61.76 -22.14
CA ASP A 112 13.99 -63.06 -22.78
C ASP A 112 14.98 -64.10 -22.20
N GLU A 113 16.17 -63.67 -21.77
CA GLU A 113 17.22 -64.52 -21.19
C GLU A 113 16.89 -65.02 -19.77
N ILE A 114 15.95 -64.36 -19.07
CA ILE A 114 15.54 -64.62 -17.68
C ILE A 114 14.03 -64.90 -17.56
N GLY A 115 13.33 -65.05 -18.69
CA GLY A 115 11.90 -65.41 -18.73
C GLY A 115 10.95 -64.32 -18.22
N LEU A 116 11.38 -63.06 -18.18
CA LEU A 116 10.56 -61.94 -17.72
C LEU A 116 9.89 -61.22 -18.90
N THR A 117 8.60 -60.91 -18.75
CA THR A 117 7.88 -60.05 -19.72
C THR A 117 8.31 -58.59 -19.56
N THR A 118 8.18 -57.79 -20.62
CA THR A 118 8.47 -56.35 -20.61
C THR A 118 7.70 -55.61 -19.50
N GLU A 119 6.45 -56.02 -19.23
CA GLU A 119 5.61 -55.45 -18.18
C GLU A 119 6.11 -55.80 -16.77
N ALA A 120 6.64 -57.02 -16.57
CA ALA A 120 7.27 -57.42 -15.33
C ALA A 120 8.58 -56.64 -15.08
N LEU A 121 9.38 -56.41 -16.13
CA LEU A 121 10.60 -55.60 -16.02
C LEU A 121 10.30 -54.13 -15.67
N LEU A 122 9.30 -53.51 -16.31
CA LEU A 122 8.85 -52.16 -15.97
C LEU A 122 8.33 -52.08 -14.54
N SER A 123 7.65 -53.11 -14.06
CA SER A 123 7.16 -53.18 -12.68
C SER A 123 8.30 -53.26 -11.66
N LEU A 124 9.38 -53.98 -11.99
CA LEU A 124 10.59 -54.05 -11.14
C LEU A 124 11.34 -52.72 -11.07
N VAL A 125 11.42 -51.98 -12.17
CA VAL A 125 12.00 -50.61 -12.19
C VAL A 125 11.16 -49.66 -11.34
N LYS A 126 9.83 -49.72 -11.42
CA LYS A 126 8.91 -48.92 -10.58
C LYS A 126 9.05 -49.24 -9.08
N VAL A 127 9.17 -50.51 -8.70
CA VAL A 127 9.40 -50.92 -7.31
C VAL A 127 10.76 -50.42 -6.79
N ARG A 128 11.80 -50.40 -7.63
CA ARG A 128 13.09 -49.81 -7.28
C ARG A 128 13.01 -48.30 -7.07
N GLN A 129 12.28 -47.57 -7.93
CA GLN A 129 12.05 -46.13 -7.77
C GLN A 129 11.35 -45.80 -6.43
N TRP A 130 10.44 -46.65 -5.97
CA TRP A 130 9.80 -46.51 -4.65
C TRP A 130 10.76 -46.71 -3.47
N SER A 131 11.85 -47.46 -3.66
CA SER A 131 12.90 -47.60 -2.64
C SER A 131 13.87 -46.41 -2.61
N LEU A 132 14.03 -45.69 -3.73
CA LEU A 132 14.98 -44.58 -3.90
C LEU A 132 14.37 -43.21 -3.58
N GLN A 133 13.06 -43.02 -3.77
CA GLN A 133 12.38 -41.84 -3.24
C GLN A 133 12.17 -42.00 -1.74
N LYS A 134 12.57 -41.00 -0.92
CA LYS A 134 12.36 -40.99 0.54
C LYS A 134 10.96 -41.51 0.85
N SER A 135 10.92 -42.70 1.46
CA SER A 135 9.70 -43.47 1.63
C SER A 135 8.51 -42.63 2.10
N PRO A 136 7.31 -42.78 1.50
CA PRO A 136 6.10 -42.05 1.91
C PRO A 136 5.61 -42.48 3.30
N PHE A 137 6.23 -43.51 3.89
CA PHE A 137 5.86 -44.05 5.18
C PHE A 137 6.71 -43.47 6.31
N PRO A 138 6.11 -43.08 7.45
CA PRO A 138 6.78 -42.76 8.71
C PRO A 138 7.86 -43.80 9.08
N SER A 139 8.88 -43.36 9.83
CA SER A 139 9.88 -44.32 10.32
C SER A 139 9.25 -45.31 11.31
N ALA A 140 9.76 -46.54 11.37
CA ALA A 140 9.30 -47.51 12.37
C ALA A 140 9.46 -46.99 13.80
N TYR A 141 10.50 -46.17 14.03
CA TYR A 141 10.71 -45.44 15.28
C TYR A 141 9.61 -44.42 15.55
N GLN A 142 9.24 -43.60 14.56
CA GLN A 142 8.13 -42.64 14.68
C GLN A 142 6.80 -43.34 14.99
N ARG A 143 6.50 -44.47 14.33
CA ARG A 143 5.26 -45.22 14.59
C ARG A 143 5.18 -45.71 16.03
N ILE A 144 6.24 -46.36 16.50
CA ILE A 144 6.27 -46.96 17.84
C ILE A 144 6.32 -45.88 18.91
N LEU A 145 7.23 -44.90 18.79
CA LEU A 145 7.37 -43.81 19.75
C LEU A 145 6.15 -42.89 19.75
N GLY A 146 5.63 -42.53 18.57
CA GLY A 146 4.41 -41.73 18.44
C GLY A 146 3.22 -42.41 19.12
N THR A 147 3.03 -43.72 18.90
CA THR A 147 1.98 -44.49 19.58
C THR A 147 2.18 -44.53 21.09
N LEU A 148 3.42 -44.67 21.58
CA LEU A 148 3.72 -44.64 23.01
C LEU A 148 3.40 -43.27 23.63
N ILE A 149 3.71 -42.19 22.91
CA ILE A 149 3.42 -40.82 23.35
C ILE A 149 1.91 -40.58 23.36
N GLU A 150 1.18 -40.97 22.31
CA GLU A 150 -0.29 -40.89 22.25
C GLU A 150 -0.95 -41.65 23.41
N VAL A 151 -0.47 -42.85 23.71
CA VAL A 151 -0.95 -43.63 24.86
C VAL A 151 -0.67 -42.90 26.19
N GLY A 152 0.49 -42.25 26.31
CA GLY A 152 0.81 -41.41 27.46
C GLY A 152 -0.12 -40.21 27.60
N ILE A 153 -0.42 -39.51 26.50
CA ILE A 153 -1.35 -38.38 26.45
C ILE A 153 -2.75 -38.84 26.86
N ASP A 154 -3.27 -39.90 26.23
CA ASP A 154 -4.55 -40.54 26.54
C ASP A 154 -4.69 -40.84 28.05
N TYR A 155 -3.60 -41.29 28.69
CA TYR A 155 -3.58 -41.61 30.11
C TYR A 155 -3.73 -40.36 30.98
N PHE A 156 -2.94 -39.32 30.73
CA PHE A 156 -2.93 -38.10 31.53
C PHE A 156 -4.20 -37.27 31.32
N SER A 157 -4.73 -37.22 30.10
CA SER A 157 -5.99 -36.53 29.79
C SER A 157 -7.20 -37.19 30.48
N ARG A 158 -7.19 -38.52 30.64
CA ARG A 158 -8.27 -39.28 31.33
C ARG A 158 -8.10 -39.39 32.84
N ASN A 159 -6.91 -39.09 33.37
CA ASN A 159 -6.60 -39.14 34.81
C ASN A 159 -6.08 -37.78 35.31
N PRO A 160 -6.92 -36.73 35.32
CA PRO A 160 -6.49 -35.36 35.66
C PRO A 160 -5.94 -35.20 37.09
N ASP A 161 -6.27 -36.12 38.02
CA ASP A 161 -5.72 -36.16 39.39
C ASP A 161 -4.20 -36.49 39.43
N SER A 162 -3.62 -36.96 38.32
CA SER A 162 -2.19 -37.28 38.22
C SER A 162 -1.30 -36.06 37.91
N ILE A 163 -1.92 -34.93 37.57
CA ILE A 163 -1.27 -33.62 37.37
C ILE A 163 -1.86 -32.64 38.39
N ASP A 164 -1.03 -31.80 39.01
CA ASP A 164 -1.50 -30.81 39.97
C ASP A 164 -2.26 -29.66 39.27
N SER A 165 -3.56 -29.88 39.04
CA SER A 165 -4.50 -28.93 38.43
C SER A 165 -4.70 -27.63 39.24
N LYS A 166 -4.17 -27.54 40.47
CA LYS A 166 -4.22 -26.31 41.27
C LYS A 166 -3.05 -25.38 40.98
N SER A 167 -1.93 -25.92 40.47
CA SER A 167 -0.78 -25.13 40.04
C SER A 167 -0.98 -24.59 38.63
N ALA A 168 -0.47 -23.38 38.34
CA ALA A 168 -0.50 -22.80 37.00
C ALA A 168 0.17 -23.73 35.97
N THR A 169 1.34 -24.28 36.32
CA THR A 169 2.09 -25.23 35.48
C THR A 169 1.30 -26.52 35.20
N GLY A 170 0.55 -27.03 36.18
CA GLY A 170 -0.27 -28.23 35.99
C GLY A 170 -1.52 -27.99 35.14
N ARG A 171 -2.17 -26.82 35.25
CA ARG A 171 -3.25 -26.42 34.32
C ARG A 171 -2.74 -26.29 32.88
N ALA A 172 -1.59 -25.66 32.70
CA ALA A 172 -0.95 -25.51 31.40
C ALA A 172 -0.61 -26.86 30.76
N LEU A 173 0.00 -27.76 31.55
CA LEU A 173 0.32 -29.11 31.09
C LEU A 173 -0.96 -29.88 30.68
N LEU A 174 -2.03 -29.78 31.47
CA LEU A 174 -3.32 -30.40 31.13
C LEU A 174 -3.91 -29.79 29.85
N GLY A 175 -3.91 -28.46 29.71
CA GLY A 175 -4.36 -27.78 28.50
C GLY A 175 -3.57 -28.21 27.25
N PHE A 176 -2.24 -28.28 27.37
CA PHE A 176 -1.38 -28.77 26.29
C PHE A 176 -1.70 -30.21 25.92
N LEU A 177 -1.77 -31.12 26.89
CA LEU A 177 -2.07 -32.54 26.65
C LEU A 177 -3.44 -32.73 25.99
N ASN A 178 -4.45 -31.96 26.39
CA ASN A 178 -5.76 -31.98 25.76
C ASN A 178 -5.72 -31.46 24.31
N SER A 179 -4.94 -30.40 24.03
CA SER A 179 -4.82 -29.84 22.68
C SER A 179 -4.09 -30.76 21.69
N ILE A 180 -3.29 -31.71 22.18
CA ILE A 180 -2.53 -32.66 21.35
C ILE A 180 -3.13 -34.07 21.32
N ASP A 181 -4.25 -34.32 22.01
CA ASP A 181 -4.86 -35.67 22.14
C ASP A 181 -5.28 -36.24 20.77
N ASP A 182 -5.75 -35.38 19.85
CA ASP A 182 -6.18 -35.76 18.50
C ASP A 182 -5.03 -35.83 17.48
N LEU A 183 -3.76 -35.68 17.88
CA LEU A 183 -2.62 -35.73 16.97
C LEU A 183 -2.19 -37.17 16.64
N ASP A 184 -2.20 -37.52 15.35
CA ASP A 184 -1.61 -38.77 14.84
C ASP A 184 -0.08 -38.67 14.78
N LEU A 185 0.58 -38.73 15.94
CA LEU A 185 2.03 -38.70 16.08
C LEU A 185 2.69 -39.93 15.45
N ALA A 186 1.98 -41.06 15.44
CA ALA A 186 2.45 -42.31 14.87
C ALA A 186 2.58 -42.24 13.34
N SER A 187 1.67 -41.55 12.65
CA SER A 187 1.61 -41.56 11.18
C SER A 187 1.71 -40.21 10.49
N GLY A 188 1.65 -39.10 11.22
CA GLY A 188 1.67 -37.76 10.66
C GLY A 188 3.00 -37.35 10.03
N GLU A 189 2.95 -36.42 9.08
CA GLU A 189 4.17 -35.84 8.50
C GLU A 189 4.89 -34.96 9.55
N PRO A 190 6.21 -35.11 9.76
CA PRO A 190 6.94 -34.37 10.81
C PRO A 190 6.76 -32.86 10.75
N ASP A 191 6.72 -32.27 9.55
CA ASP A 191 6.57 -30.82 9.37
C ASP A 191 5.16 -30.34 9.80
N VAL A 192 4.13 -31.15 9.52
CA VAL A 192 2.74 -30.87 9.94
C VAL A 192 2.57 -31.10 11.44
N LEU A 193 3.19 -32.14 11.99
CA LEU A 193 3.17 -32.42 13.43
C LEU A 193 3.86 -31.32 14.23
N ALA A 194 5.02 -30.83 13.78
CA ALA A 194 5.72 -29.73 14.42
C ALA A 194 4.86 -28.45 14.47
N GLN A 195 4.15 -28.13 13.39
CA GLN A 195 3.23 -26.98 13.36
C GLN A 195 2.07 -27.13 14.35
N LYS A 196 1.44 -28.31 14.38
CA LYS A 196 0.32 -28.56 15.31
C LYS A 196 0.75 -28.58 16.77
N LEU A 197 1.92 -29.16 17.07
CA LEU A 197 2.51 -29.14 18.42
C LEU A 197 2.86 -27.72 18.86
N PHE A 198 3.35 -26.88 17.93
CA PHE A 198 3.60 -25.47 18.20
C PHE A 198 2.30 -24.71 18.49
N VAL A 199 1.26 -24.89 17.67
CA VAL A 199 -0.07 -24.28 17.91
C VAL A 199 -0.63 -24.68 19.27
N ALA A 200 -0.62 -25.98 19.58
CA ALA A 200 -1.03 -26.51 20.87
C ALA A 200 -0.27 -25.91 22.06
N ALA A 201 1.06 -25.74 21.93
CA ALA A 201 1.86 -25.11 22.97
C ALA A 201 1.48 -23.63 23.18
N ILE A 202 1.23 -22.89 22.09
CA ILE A 202 0.80 -21.49 22.16
C ILE A 202 -0.64 -21.36 22.70
N GLU A 203 -1.56 -22.26 22.32
CA GLU A 203 -2.91 -22.31 22.88
C GLU A 203 -2.90 -22.55 24.39
N SER A 204 -2.07 -23.49 24.87
CA SER A 204 -1.88 -23.72 26.30
C SER A 204 -1.37 -22.48 27.05
N ILE A 205 -0.41 -21.76 26.46
CA ILE A 205 0.09 -20.47 26.99
C ILE A 205 -1.00 -19.40 26.97
N SER A 206 -1.82 -19.36 25.92
CA SER A 206 -2.94 -18.42 25.80
C SER A 206 -4.01 -18.65 26.86
N GLU A 207 -4.27 -19.90 27.23
CA GLU A 207 -5.26 -20.26 28.25
C GLU A 207 -4.72 -20.05 29.67
N ASN A 208 -3.40 -19.99 29.83
CA ASN A 208 -2.70 -19.85 31.11
C ASN A 208 -1.59 -18.78 31.02
N PRO A 209 -1.94 -17.50 30.77
CA PRO A 209 -0.94 -16.43 30.61
C PRO A 209 -0.17 -16.12 31.90
N ASP A 210 -0.69 -16.53 33.06
CA ASP A 210 -0.09 -16.44 34.40
C ASP A 210 1.22 -17.24 34.54
N LEU A 211 1.54 -18.12 33.58
CA LEU A 211 2.83 -18.82 33.51
C LEU A 211 4.01 -17.91 33.18
N LEU A 212 3.77 -16.88 32.37
CA LEU A 212 4.80 -16.03 31.78
C LEU A 212 4.69 -14.57 32.25
N GLY A 213 3.52 -14.16 32.73
CA GLY A 213 3.28 -12.82 33.27
C GLY A 213 3.57 -12.73 34.77
N ALA A 214 4.25 -11.66 35.18
CA ALA A 214 4.36 -11.28 36.59
C ALA A 214 3.23 -10.35 37.05
N ASP A 215 2.53 -9.73 36.10
CA ASP A 215 1.49 -8.73 36.32
C ASP A 215 0.40 -8.82 35.22
N ARG A 216 -0.77 -8.26 35.52
CA ARG A 216 -1.97 -8.35 34.67
C ARG A 216 -1.77 -7.76 33.26
N ALA A 217 -0.91 -6.74 33.10
CA ALA A 217 -0.66 -6.16 31.79
C ALA A 217 0.17 -7.11 30.91
N THR A 218 1.18 -7.77 31.49
CA THR A 218 1.96 -8.81 30.80
C THR A 218 1.10 -10.02 30.48
N GLU A 219 0.23 -10.45 31.40
CA GLU A 219 -0.72 -11.56 31.16
C GLU A 219 -1.63 -11.27 29.96
N HIS A 220 -2.23 -10.08 29.90
CA HIS A 220 -3.10 -9.68 28.78
C HIS A 220 -2.35 -9.61 27.44
N LEU A 221 -1.09 -9.16 27.45
CA LEU A 221 -0.24 -9.12 26.26
C LEU A 221 0.07 -10.53 25.76
N VAL A 222 0.46 -11.44 26.66
CA VAL A 222 0.75 -12.86 26.37
C VAL A 222 -0.48 -13.57 25.82
N GLU A 223 -1.65 -13.31 26.41
CA GLU A 223 -2.92 -13.86 25.93
C GLU A 223 -3.23 -13.38 24.51
N THR A 224 -3.23 -12.06 24.29
CA THR A 224 -3.61 -11.48 22.99
C THR A 224 -2.65 -11.90 21.89
N PHE A 225 -1.35 -11.89 22.18
CA PHE A 225 -0.32 -12.37 21.27
C PHE A 225 -0.53 -13.84 20.89
N SER A 226 -0.70 -14.71 21.90
CA SER A 226 -0.85 -16.16 21.67
C SER A 226 -2.12 -16.47 20.86
N ARG A 227 -3.25 -15.83 21.16
CA ARG A 227 -4.49 -15.96 20.39
C ARG A 227 -4.33 -15.48 18.94
N GLY A 228 -3.70 -14.32 18.75
CA GLY A 228 -3.44 -13.76 17.42
C GLY A 228 -2.57 -14.68 16.57
N LEU A 229 -1.50 -15.22 17.17
CA LEU A 229 -0.58 -16.15 16.53
C LEU A 229 -1.27 -17.42 16.05
N VAL A 230 -2.07 -18.04 16.91
CA VAL A 230 -2.86 -19.23 16.55
C VAL A 230 -3.83 -18.92 15.39
N ALA A 231 -4.53 -17.79 15.45
CA ALA A 231 -5.47 -17.38 14.41
C ALA A 231 -4.80 -17.11 13.05
N ASP A 232 -3.62 -16.49 13.05
CA ASP A 232 -2.83 -16.24 11.82
C ASP A 232 -2.23 -17.53 11.24
N ILE A 233 -1.70 -18.42 12.09
CA ILE A 233 -1.19 -19.73 11.65
C ILE A 233 -2.32 -20.56 11.01
N ASN A 234 -3.49 -20.64 11.64
CA ASN A 234 -4.62 -21.39 11.10
C ASN A 234 -5.11 -20.83 9.76
N ARG A 235 -5.17 -19.49 9.62
CA ARG A 235 -5.47 -18.85 8.33
C ARG A 235 -4.45 -19.17 7.25
N HIS A 236 -3.17 -19.22 7.61
CA HIS A 236 -2.10 -19.54 6.66
C HIS A 236 -2.10 -21.01 6.23
N VAL A 237 -2.27 -21.94 7.18
CA VAL A 237 -2.37 -23.38 6.90
C VAL A 237 -3.54 -23.69 5.95
N ALA A 238 -4.69 -23.03 6.13
CA ALA A 238 -5.84 -23.19 5.24
C ALA A 238 -5.54 -22.74 3.80
N LYS A 239 -4.64 -21.77 3.58
CA LYS A 239 -4.26 -21.26 2.26
C LYS A 239 -3.17 -22.10 1.57
N ILE A 240 -2.21 -22.65 2.32
CA ILE A 240 -1.08 -23.42 1.75
C ILE A 240 -1.47 -24.83 1.31
N GLY A 241 -2.55 -25.41 1.86
CA GLY A 241 -3.02 -26.76 1.53
C GLY A 241 -3.28 -27.03 0.03
N GLU A 242 -3.27 -26.00 -0.83
CA GLU A 242 -3.43 -26.10 -2.28
C GLU A 242 -2.12 -26.05 -3.10
N LYS A 243 -0.94 -25.78 -2.50
CA LYS A 243 0.33 -25.60 -3.25
C LYS A 243 1.45 -26.54 -2.79
N ASP A 244 2.06 -27.25 -3.74
CA ASP A 244 3.29 -28.05 -3.53
C ASP A 244 4.53 -27.14 -3.38
N LEU A 245 4.73 -26.60 -2.17
CA LEU A 245 5.91 -25.79 -1.83
C LEU A 245 7.09 -26.65 -1.36
N THR A 246 8.32 -26.21 -1.64
CA THR A 246 9.54 -26.85 -1.12
C THR A 246 9.70 -26.64 0.39
N LYS A 247 10.50 -27.48 1.07
CA LYS A 247 10.74 -27.37 2.52
C LYS A 247 11.32 -26.02 2.96
N LYS A 248 12.15 -25.40 2.11
CA LYS A 248 12.77 -24.10 2.40
C LYS A 248 11.75 -22.97 2.31
N GLU A 249 10.92 -22.97 1.28
CA GLU A 249 9.84 -21.99 1.10
C GLU A 249 8.82 -22.04 2.25
N ARG A 250 8.41 -23.25 2.65
CA ARG A 250 7.52 -23.44 3.81
C ARG A 250 8.07 -22.83 5.11
N LEU A 251 9.39 -22.93 5.34
CA LEU A 251 10.02 -22.38 6.55
C LEU A 251 10.08 -20.84 6.53
N TYR A 252 10.38 -20.23 5.37
CA TYR A 252 10.40 -18.78 5.23
C TYR A 252 8.99 -18.18 5.37
N ASP A 253 8.00 -18.79 4.73
CA ASP A 253 6.61 -18.36 4.83
C ASP A 253 6.10 -18.45 6.28
N TRP A 254 6.42 -19.56 6.97
CA TRP A 254 6.06 -19.75 8.37
C TRP A 254 6.70 -18.71 9.30
N ALA A 255 7.99 -18.41 9.13
CA ALA A 255 8.67 -17.39 9.93
C ALA A 255 8.07 -15.98 9.74
N GLN A 256 7.66 -15.65 8.51
CA GLN A 256 7.00 -14.37 8.23
C GLN A 256 5.61 -14.28 8.88
N VAL A 257 4.82 -15.36 8.85
CA VAL A 257 3.51 -15.40 9.51
C VAL A 257 3.65 -15.19 11.01
N VAL A 258 4.59 -15.89 11.64
CA VAL A 258 4.86 -15.73 13.08
C VAL A 258 5.22 -14.28 13.38
N LEU A 259 6.23 -13.73 12.70
CA LEU A 259 6.72 -12.36 12.95
C LEU A 259 5.61 -11.32 12.73
N ARG A 260 4.83 -11.45 11.65
CA ARG A 260 3.69 -10.56 11.35
C ARG A 260 2.63 -10.64 12.43
N SER A 261 2.32 -11.83 12.92
CA SER A 261 1.32 -12.02 13.97
C SER A 261 1.77 -11.45 15.31
N ILE A 262 3.06 -11.63 15.67
CA ILE A 262 3.64 -11.01 16.87
C ILE A 262 3.47 -9.50 16.79
N LEU A 263 3.88 -8.92 15.65
CA LEU A 263 3.90 -7.48 15.42
C LEU A 263 2.48 -6.89 15.42
N SER A 264 1.55 -7.51 14.70
CA SER A 264 0.15 -7.08 14.61
C SER A 264 -0.54 -7.14 15.98
N SER A 265 -0.46 -8.29 16.65
CA SER A 265 -1.19 -8.52 17.90
C SER A 265 -0.61 -7.71 19.06
N SER A 266 0.71 -7.79 19.27
CA SER A 266 1.37 -7.08 20.38
C SER A 266 1.43 -5.58 20.11
N GLY A 267 1.71 -5.20 18.85
CA GLY A 267 1.74 -3.81 18.42
C GLY A 267 0.39 -3.13 18.64
N SER A 268 -0.72 -3.75 18.22
CA SER A 268 -2.06 -3.18 18.44
C SER A 268 -2.35 -2.97 19.93
N VAL A 269 -2.08 -3.96 20.78
CA VAL A 269 -2.34 -3.87 22.23
C VAL A 269 -1.54 -2.75 22.90
N ILE A 270 -0.25 -2.64 22.56
CA ILE A 270 0.63 -1.60 23.09
C ILE A 270 0.15 -0.21 22.64
N LEU A 271 -0.21 -0.08 21.37
CA LEU A 271 -0.68 1.18 20.78
C LEU A 271 -2.08 1.57 21.26
N GLU A 272 -2.94 0.62 21.61
CA GLU A 272 -4.25 0.89 22.22
C GLU A 272 -4.14 1.31 23.68
N ASN A 273 -3.06 0.91 24.38
CA ASN A 273 -2.85 1.21 25.80
C ASN A 273 -1.44 1.78 26.09
N PRO A 274 -1.04 2.94 25.52
CA PRO A 274 0.32 3.46 25.67
C PRO A 274 0.70 3.82 27.12
N SER A 275 -0.25 4.21 27.96
CA SER A 275 0.01 4.48 29.38
C SER A 275 0.50 3.24 30.13
N THR A 276 -0.16 2.10 29.91
CA THR A 276 0.18 0.83 30.56
C THR A 276 1.53 0.28 30.09
N TYR A 277 1.81 0.35 28.78
CA TYR A 277 2.96 -0.35 28.19
C TYR A 277 4.15 0.54 27.85
N LEU A 278 3.95 1.85 27.65
CA LEU A 278 5.00 2.82 27.29
C LEU A 278 5.19 3.92 28.36
N ALA A 279 4.45 3.86 29.47
CA ALA A 279 4.48 4.85 30.56
C ALA A 279 4.19 6.29 30.09
N ILE A 280 3.30 6.42 29.10
CA ILE A 280 2.87 7.72 28.59
C ILE A 280 1.58 8.13 29.30
N ASP A 281 1.70 9.00 30.31
CA ASP A 281 0.55 9.35 31.15
C ASP A 281 -0.36 10.41 30.54
N GLN A 282 0.17 11.31 29.71
CA GLN A 282 -0.60 12.42 29.16
C GLN A 282 -1.54 11.96 28.04
N PRO A 283 -2.87 12.19 28.13
CA PRO A 283 -3.84 11.69 27.13
C PRO A 283 -3.51 12.12 25.69
N ALA A 284 -3.10 13.38 25.51
CA ALA A 284 -2.73 13.92 24.21
C ALA A 284 -1.52 13.18 23.58
N GLN A 285 -0.51 12.86 24.40
CA GLN A 285 0.67 12.12 23.95
C GLN A 285 0.33 10.65 23.66
N GLN A 286 -0.56 10.05 24.46
CA GLN A 286 -1.07 8.70 24.19
C GLN A 286 -1.74 8.65 22.82
N SER A 287 -2.66 9.56 22.52
CA SER A 287 -3.33 9.63 21.22
C SER A 287 -2.36 9.79 20.05
N LEU A 288 -1.30 10.58 20.21
CA LEU A 288 -0.27 10.76 19.17
C LEU A 288 0.48 9.46 18.90
N VAL A 289 0.92 8.78 19.96
CA VAL A 289 1.64 7.51 19.84
C VAL A 289 0.73 6.43 19.25
N SER A 290 -0.52 6.34 19.69
CA SER A 290 -1.51 5.41 19.14
C SER A 290 -1.74 5.65 17.65
N SER A 291 -2.01 6.90 17.25
CA SER A 291 -2.36 7.25 15.87
C SER A 291 -1.18 7.04 14.92
N VAL A 292 0.00 7.60 15.24
CA VAL A 292 1.21 7.46 14.41
C VAL A 292 1.71 6.03 14.42
N GLY A 293 1.74 5.38 15.59
CA GLY A 293 2.19 4.00 15.70
C GLY A 293 1.29 3.02 14.93
N ARG A 294 -0.02 3.26 14.91
CA ARG A 294 -0.96 2.45 14.11
C ARG A 294 -0.75 2.66 12.62
N ALA A 295 -0.53 3.90 12.17
CA ALA A 295 -0.17 4.16 10.78
C ALA A 295 1.13 3.42 10.36
N ILE A 296 2.15 3.37 11.23
CA ILE A 296 3.37 2.56 10.98
C ILE A 296 3.04 1.07 10.91
N LEU A 297 2.28 0.58 11.89
CA LEU A 297 1.94 -0.84 12.00
C LEU A 297 1.16 -1.31 10.76
N ASP A 298 0.14 -0.54 10.36
CA ASP A 298 -0.70 -0.84 9.19
C ASP A 298 0.14 -0.91 7.90
N LEU A 299 1.09 0.01 7.71
CA LEU A 299 2.01 0.01 6.55
C LEU A 299 2.95 -1.20 6.52
N LEU A 300 3.35 -1.72 7.69
CA LEU A 300 4.22 -2.89 7.80
C LEU A 300 3.50 -4.20 7.50
N ILE A 301 2.22 -4.29 7.85
CA ILE A 301 1.43 -5.54 7.82
C ILE A 301 0.40 -5.61 6.68
N GLU A 302 0.34 -4.57 5.83
CA GLU A 302 -0.58 -4.44 4.70
C GLU A 302 -0.47 -5.63 3.71
N ASP A 303 0.75 -6.05 3.41
CA ASP A 303 1.03 -7.16 2.52
C ASP A 303 1.01 -8.52 3.27
N GLU A 304 0.91 -9.63 2.51
CA GLU A 304 1.02 -10.99 3.09
C GLU A 304 2.42 -11.24 3.70
N THR A 305 3.42 -10.48 3.26
CA THR A 305 4.79 -10.50 3.75
C THR A 305 5.12 -9.17 4.43
N LEU A 306 5.94 -9.21 5.48
CA LEU A 306 6.40 -7.98 6.13
C LEU A 306 7.31 -7.21 5.17
N ASN A 307 6.93 -5.99 4.82
CA ASN A 307 7.68 -5.15 3.89
C ASN A 307 8.10 -3.83 4.53
N LEU A 308 9.36 -3.75 4.94
CA LEU A 308 9.95 -2.53 5.49
C LEU A 308 10.07 -1.40 4.46
N GLU A 309 10.14 -1.73 3.16
CA GLU A 309 10.25 -0.72 2.10
C GLU A 309 9.02 0.18 2.06
N ASN A 310 7.84 -0.35 2.46
CA ASN A 310 6.60 0.41 2.53
C ASN A 310 6.72 1.63 3.44
N LEU A 311 7.52 1.56 4.53
CA LEU A 311 7.75 2.67 5.45
C LEU A 311 8.56 3.83 4.83
N PHE A 312 9.33 3.56 3.77
CA PHE A 312 10.19 4.55 3.13
C PHE A 312 9.58 5.11 1.84
N THR A 313 8.27 4.98 1.69
CA THR A 313 7.52 5.51 0.54
C THR A 313 6.93 6.89 0.83
N ARG A 314 6.66 7.67 -0.22
CA ARG A 314 5.92 8.94 -0.08
C ARG A 314 4.58 8.74 0.64
N ARG A 315 3.85 7.68 0.27
CA ARG A 315 2.59 7.30 0.90
C ARG A 315 2.72 7.10 2.42
N ALA A 316 3.81 6.50 2.88
CA ALA A 316 4.04 6.33 4.31
C ALA A 316 4.19 7.69 5.02
N ILE A 317 4.96 8.60 4.45
CA ILE A 317 5.12 9.95 5.01
C ILE A 317 3.78 10.68 5.03
N ASP A 318 3.01 10.61 3.94
CA ASP A 318 1.68 11.22 3.85
C ASP A 318 0.74 10.68 4.95
N ASN A 319 0.70 9.36 5.15
CA ASN A 319 -0.12 8.73 6.19
C ASN A 319 0.33 9.12 7.61
N LEU A 320 1.63 9.15 7.87
CA LEU A 320 2.18 9.50 9.19
C LEU A 320 1.91 10.96 9.55
N VAL A 321 2.12 11.86 8.59
CA VAL A 321 1.87 13.29 8.79
C VAL A 321 0.38 13.57 8.90
N GLY A 322 -0.47 12.91 8.09
CA GLY A 322 -1.92 12.98 8.22
C GLY A 322 -2.41 12.50 9.60
N ALA A 323 -1.90 11.37 10.09
CA ALA A 323 -2.23 10.83 11.42
C ALA A 323 -1.80 11.79 12.55
N ALA A 324 -0.59 12.36 12.45
CA ALA A 324 -0.08 13.33 13.41
C ALA A 324 -0.90 14.62 13.42
N LEU A 325 -1.23 15.19 12.26
CA LEU A 325 -2.03 16.40 12.13
C LEU A 325 -3.49 16.19 12.58
N THR A 326 -4.07 15.04 12.28
CA THR A 326 -5.40 14.66 12.79
C THR A 326 -5.37 14.65 14.32
N THR A 327 -4.36 14.02 14.92
CA THR A 327 -4.21 14.03 16.38
C THR A 327 -4.00 15.44 16.92
N LEU A 328 -3.19 16.26 16.26
CA LEU A 328 -2.94 17.64 16.64
C LEU A 328 -4.22 18.48 16.60
N SER A 329 -5.10 18.19 15.64
CA SER A 329 -6.41 18.82 15.51
C SER A 329 -7.31 18.53 16.70
N GLU A 330 -7.29 17.29 17.20
CA GLU A 330 -8.08 16.85 18.35
C GLU A 330 -7.46 17.30 19.69
N TYR A 331 -6.13 17.34 19.76
CA TYR A 331 -5.35 17.62 20.97
C TYR A 331 -4.34 18.77 20.76
N PRO A 332 -4.79 20.03 20.58
CA PRO A 332 -3.91 21.17 20.34
C PRO A 332 -2.99 21.50 21.54
N SER A 333 -3.25 20.92 22.73
CA SER A 333 -2.34 20.99 23.88
C SER A 333 -0.95 20.38 23.60
N LEU A 334 -0.81 19.52 22.59
CA LEU A 334 0.47 18.97 22.15
C LEU A 334 1.48 20.06 21.75
N LEU A 335 1.01 21.24 21.36
CA LEU A 335 1.86 22.36 20.93
C LEU A 335 2.41 23.18 22.10
N GLY A 336 2.01 22.87 23.35
CA GLY A 336 2.46 23.60 24.53
C GLY A 336 2.00 25.07 24.57
N VAL A 337 1.01 25.43 23.76
CA VAL A 337 0.41 26.77 23.75
C VAL A 337 -0.68 26.81 24.80
N ASP A 338 -0.77 27.88 25.61
CA ASP A 338 -1.84 28.03 26.61
C ASP A 338 -3.02 28.89 26.16
N ASN A 339 -2.80 29.76 25.16
CA ASN A 339 -3.82 30.65 24.65
C ASN A 339 -4.94 29.87 23.93
N LEU A 340 -6.19 30.04 24.38
CA LEU A 340 -7.36 29.34 23.85
C LEU A 340 -7.63 29.64 22.36
N GLY A 341 -7.44 30.89 21.93
CA GLY A 341 -7.64 31.30 20.54
C GLY A 341 -6.60 30.66 19.61
N ILE A 342 -5.33 30.67 20.02
CA ILE A 342 -4.26 30.03 19.25
C ILE A 342 -4.45 28.50 19.19
N LYS A 343 -4.84 27.85 20.29
CA LYS A 343 -5.19 26.41 20.30
C LYS A 343 -6.27 26.08 19.26
N LYS A 344 -7.31 26.90 19.19
CA LYS A 344 -8.42 26.75 18.25
C LYS A 344 -7.97 26.91 16.79
N ILE A 345 -7.11 27.89 16.49
CA ILE A 345 -6.54 28.07 15.15
C ILE A 345 -5.72 26.84 14.78
N LEU A 346 -4.77 26.48 15.62
CA LEU A 346 -3.85 25.36 15.35
C LEU A 346 -4.60 24.05 15.18
N SER A 347 -5.62 23.81 16.01
CA SER A 347 -6.51 22.64 15.90
C SER A 347 -7.16 22.58 14.53
N GLN A 348 -7.79 23.67 14.08
CA GLN A 348 -8.50 23.66 12.81
C GLN A 348 -7.56 23.67 11.60
N VAL A 349 -6.48 24.45 11.62
CA VAL A 349 -5.48 24.43 10.54
C VAL A 349 -4.92 23.01 10.41
N ALA A 350 -4.58 22.34 11.51
CA ALA A 350 -4.11 20.97 11.48
C ALA A 350 -5.17 20.00 10.91
N GLY A 351 -6.44 20.15 11.30
CA GLY A 351 -7.54 19.31 10.81
C GLY A 351 -7.80 19.47 9.32
N GLU A 352 -7.84 20.72 8.83
CA GLU A 352 -8.03 20.99 7.40
C GLU A 352 -6.82 20.51 6.58
N LEU A 353 -5.59 20.79 7.04
CA LEU A 353 -4.38 20.32 6.37
C LEU A 353 -4.23 18.80 6.38
N ALA A 354 -4.70 18.11 7.42
CA ALA A 354 -4.71 16.65 7.49
C ALA A 354 -5.53 16.02 6.34
N SER A 355 -6.60 16.70 5.90
CA SER A 355 -7.44 16.24 4.80
C SER A 355 -6.81 16.42 3.41
N SER A 356 -5.82 17.32 3.28
CA SER A 356 -5.19 17.70 2.01
C SER A 356 -3.73 17.23 1.87
N VAL A 357 -3.22 16.43 2.82
CA VAL A 357 -1.81 15.97 2.83
C VAL A 357 -1.44 15.22 1.55
N LYS A 358 -2.37 14.43 1.01
CA LYS A 358 -2.12 13.59 -0.16
C LYS A 358 -1.89 14.43 -1.43
N GLU A 359 -2.63 15.52 -1.56
CA GLU A 359 -2.59 16.42 -2.71
C GLU A 359 -1.40 17.38 -2.62
N LEU A 360 -1.13 17.92 -1.41
CA LEU A 360 -0.12 18.96 -1.17
C LEU A 360 1.27 18.39 -0.85
N GLY A 361 1.32 17.20 -0.28
CA GLY A 361 2.53 16.65 0.29
C GLY A 361 2.87 17.25 1.66
N PRO A 362 3.56 16.47 2.51
CA PRO A 362 3.77 16.75 3.94
C PRO A 362 4.67 17.96 4.20
N ASP A 363 5.51 18.33 3.24
CA ASP A 363 6.52 19.37 3.38
C ASP A 363 5.97 20.79 3.14
N MET A 364 4.83 20.93 2.45
CA MET A 364 4.18 22.24 2.27
C MET A 364 3.39 22.67 3.51
N LEU A 365 2.96 21.73 4.34
CA LEU A 365 2.04 21.98 5.45
C LEU A 365 2.61 22.91 6.53
N PRO A 366 3.90 22.81 6.94
CA PRO A 366 4.49 23.76 7.89
C PRO A 366 4.48 25.19 7.36
N GLU A 367 4.75 25.40 6.07
CA GLU A 367 4.75 26.73 5.45
C GLU A 367 3.33 27.30 5.33
N ILE A 368 2.35 26.48 4.92
CA ILE A 368 0.94 26.90 4.88
C ILE A 368 0.48 27.31 6.29
N MET A 369 0.80 26.50 7.31
CA MET A 369 0.48 26.80 8.69
C MET A 369 1.16 28.08 9.17
N ARG A 370 2.44 28.29 8.83
CA ARG A 370 3.18 29.52 9.14
C ARG A 370 2.49 30.74 8.54
N ILE A 371 2.18 30.72 7.24
CA ILE A 371 1.55 31.85 6.52
C ILE A 371 0.20 32.20 7.15
N ILE A 372 -0.65 31.20 7.43
CA ILE A 372 -1.95 31.42 8.08
C ILE A 372 -1.75 32.05 9.46
N LEU A 373 -0.86 31.51 10.29
CA LEU A 373 -0.61 32.02 11.64
C LEU A 373 -0.04 33.45 11.63
N GLU A 374 0.90 33.73 10.74
CA GLU A 374 1.55 35.05 10.60
C GLU A 374 0.53 36.11 10.21
N LYS A 375 -0.27 35.86 9.16
CA LYS A 375 -1.30 36.80 8.71
C LYS A 375 -2.43 36.94 9.74
N THR A 376 -2.77 35.87 10.46
CA THR A 376 -3.75 35.90 11.56
C THR A 376 -3.25 36.76 12.71
N ALA A 377 -1.97 36.64 13.11
CA ALA A 377 -1.41 37.40 14.21
C ALA A 377 -1.47 38.92 13.95
N VAL A 378 -1.32 39.34 12.70
CA VAL A 378 -1.39 40.76 12.30
C VAL A 378 -2.84 41.26 12.16
N ASN A 379 -3.78 40.40 11.78
CA ASN A 379 -5.13 40.81 11.36
C ASN A 379 -6.27 40.11 12.13
N ALA A 380 -6.01 39.64 13.36
CA ALA A 380 -6.88 38.72 14.11
C ALA A 380 -8.35 39.15 14.20
N GLU A 381 -8.62 40.43 14.44
CA GLU A 381 -9.99 40.96 14.55
C GLU A 381 -10.75 40.95 13.22
N LEU A 382 -10.04 41.12 12.09
CA LEU A 382 -10.62 41.15 10.75
C LEU A 382 -10.88 39.74 10.23
N VAL A 383 -9.93 38.83 10.40
CA VAL A 383 -10.01 37.46 9.86
C VAL A 383 -10.78 36.51 10.78
N TRP A 384 -11.13 36.97 11.99
CA TRP A 384 -11.86 36.18 12.98
C TRP A 384 -12.89 37.01 13.78
N PRO A 385 -13.97 37.49 13.14
CA PRO A 385 -14.87 38.52 13.69
C PRO A 385 -15.73 38.07 14.90
N ASP A 386 -15.92 36.77 15.13
CA ASP A 386 -16.79 36.23 16.20
C ASP A 386 -16.08 36.09 17.57
N GLY A 387 -15.15 37.00 17.89
CA GLY A 387 -14.45 36.99 19.19
C GLY A 387 -13.75 35.67 19.49
N PHE A 388 -13.16 35.04 18.48
CA PHE A 388 -12.42 33.79 18.59
C PHE A 388 -13.26 32.56 19.03
N GLN A 389 -14.58 32.65 18.89
CA GLN A 389 -15.51 31.60 19.36
C GLN A 389 -15.61 30.44 18.38
N ALA A 390 -15.81 30.74 17.09
CA ALA A 390 -16.03 29.75 16.03
C ALA A 390 -14.83 29.71 15.05
N PRO A 391 -13.94 28.70 15.15
CA PRO A 391 -12.79 28.58 14.27
C PRO A 391 -13.22 28.40 12.80
N THR A 392 -14.30 27.68 12.52
CA THR A 392 -14.85 27.46 11.18
C THR A 392 -15.16 28.73 10.38
N LYS A 393 -15.25 29.88 11.05
CA LYS A 393 -15.43 31.19 10.45
C LYS A 393 -14.13 31.98 10.25
N HIS A 394 -12.99 31.35 10.49
CA HIS A 394 -11.68 31.95 10.29
C HIS A 394 -11.39 32.07 8.79
N LEU A 395 -11.42 33.30 8.28
CA LEU A 395 -11.43 33.57 6.85
C LEU A 395 -10.21 32.98 6.13
N LEU A 396 -9.01 33.09 6.73
CA LEU A 396 -7.79 32.56 6.11
C LEU A 396 -7.75 31.03 6.00
N ILE A 397 -8.38 30.31 6.93
CA ILE A 397 -8.42 28.85 6.89
C ILE A 397 -9.37 28.42 5.77
N THR A 398 -10.55 29.03 5.72
CA THR A 398 -11.54 28.80 4.66
C THR A 398 -10.97 29.11 3.28
N ALA A 399 -10.29 30.26 3.14
CA ALA A 399 -9.64 30.65 1.89
C ALA A 399 -8.57 29.66 1.44
N SER A 400 -7.72 29.22 2.37
CA SER A 400 -6.67 28.24 2.09
C SER A 400 -7.28 26.92 1.60
N LYS A 401 -8.33 26.45 2.27
CA LYS A 401 -9.03 25.22 1.88
C LYS A 401 -9.59 25.32 0.47
N GLU A 402 -10.38 26.36 0.17
CA GLU A 402 -11.00 26.53 -1.14
C GLU A 402 -9.95 26.60 -2.27
N LEU A 403 -8.89 27.38 -2.06
CA LEU A 403 -7.80 27.50 -3.03
C LEU A 403 -7.11 26.15 -3.27
N LEU A 404 -6.71 25.47 -2.20
CA LEU A 404 -5.93 24.23 -2.29
C LEU A 404 -6.77 23.09 -2.86
N GLU A 405 -8.06 23.00 -2.50
CA GLU A 405 -8.99 22.04 -3.10
C GLU A 405 -9.16 22.28 -4.60
N GLU A 406 -9.29 23.54 -5.04
CA GLU A 406 -9.46 23.85 -6.46
C GLU A 406 -8.18 23.58 -7.27
N LEU A 407 -7.00 23.94 -6.74
CA LEU A 407 -5.72 23.64 -7.36
C LEU A 407 -5.44 22.14 -7.46
N ALA A 408 -5.93 21.35 -6.49
CA ALA A 408 -5.74 19.91 -6.45
C ALA A 408 -6.68 19.12 -7.39
N LYS A 409 -7.76 19.73 -7.90
CA LYS A 409 -8.72 19.03 -8.78
C LYS A 409 -8.04 18.53 -10.06
N PRO A 410 -8.39 17.33 -10.56
CA PRO A 410 -7.92 16.86 -11.87
C PRO A 410 -8.40 17.80 -12.99
N PRO A 411 -7.75 17.78 -14.18
CA PRO A 411 -8.25 18.52 -15.33
C PRO A 411 -9.66 18.10 -15.73
N THR A 412 -10.42 19.02 -16.29
CA THR A 412 -11.76 18.74 -16.81
C THR A 412 -11.67 17.78 -18.01
N ASP A 413 -12.64 16.87 -18.15
CA ASP A 413 -12.68 15.90 -19.25
C ASP A 413 -12.63 16.63 -20.62
N GLY A 414 -11.59 16.33 -21.42
CA GLY A 414 -11.36 16.93 -22.74
C GLY A 414 -10.31 18.05 -22.79
N SER A 415 -9.83 18.53 -21.64
CA SER A 415 -8.75 19.53 -21.57
C SER A 415 -7.41 18.94 -22.02
N LYS A 416 -6.68 19.65 -22.89
CA LYS A 416 -5.40 19.19 -23.47
C LYS A 416 -4.19 19.57 -22.63
N TRP A 417 -4.34 20.46 -21.66
CA TRP A 417 -3.25 21.00 -20.85
C TRP A 417 -3.76 21.42 -19.47
N LYS A 418 -2.92 21.25 -18.43
CA LYS A 418 -3.15 21.79 -17.09
C LYS A 418 -1.80 22.21 -16.50
N PRO A 419 -1.67 23.42 -15.94
CA PRO A 419 -0.43 23.84 -15.31
C PRO A 419 -0.15 22.99 -14.06
N ARG A 420 1.06 22.42 -13.98
CA ARG A 420 1.56 21.80 -12.77
C ARG A 420 2.41 22.82 -12.02
N LEU A 421 1.79 23.53 -11.09
CA LEU A 421 2.49 24.50 -10.26
C LEU A 421 3.51 23.80 -9.36
N SER A 422 4.68 24.41 -9.20
CA SER A 422 5.66 23.99 -8.19
C SER A 422 5.16 24.33 -6.79
N ARG A 423 5.83 23.80 -5.76
CA ARG A 423 5.51 24.08 -4.35
C ARG A 423 5.59 25.58 -4.06
N ASP A 424 6.69 26.22 -4.45
CA ASP A 424 6.89 27.66 -4.26
C ASP A 424 5.79 28.47 -4.97
N GLN A 425 5.37 28.05 -6.17
CA GLN A 425 4.29 28.71 -6.90
C GLN A 425 2.94 28.56 -6.20
N ILE A 426 2.64 27.41 -5.59
CA ILE A 426 1.42 27.21 -4.80
C ILE A 426 1.44 28.11 -3.56
N LEU A 427 2.57 28.19 -2.86
CA LEU A 427 2.74 29.04 -1.68
C LEU A 427 2.63 30.53 -2.04
N ASP A 428 3.21 30.97 -3.16
CA ASP A 428 3.09 32.35 -3.65
C ASP A 428 1.64 32.73 -3.97
N VAL A 429 0.90 31.84 -4.64
CA VAL A 429 -0.53 32.05 -4.95
C VAL A 429 -1.34 32.08 -3.65
N LEU A 430 -1.07 31.18 -2.70
CA LEU A 430 -1.71 31.17 -1.40
C LEU A 430 -1.45 32.47 -0.65
N GLU A 431 -0.21 32.93 -0.57
CA GLU A 431 0.14 34.12 0.18
C GLU A 431 -0.59 35.37 -0.34
N ILE A 432 -0.65 35.54 -1.66
CA ILE A 432 -1.39 36.63 -2.30
C ILE A 432 -2.89 36.49 -2.09
N THR A 433 -3.42 35.28 -2.18
CA THR A 433 -4.84 35.03 -1.90
C THR A 433 -5.19 35.45 -0.48
N LEU A 434 -4.37 35.08 0.49
CA LEU A 434 -4.60 35.43 1.89
C LEU A 434 -4.41 36.94 2.14
N ASP A 435 -3.49 37.61 1.45
CA ASP A 435 -3.36 39.08 1.52
C ASP A 435 -4.60 39.79 0.99
N GLU A 436 -5.16 39.33 -0.12
CA GLU A 436 -6.38 39.90 -0.68
C GLU A 436 -7.59 39.63 0.21
N VAL A 437 -7.67 38.47 0.86
CA VAL A 437 -8.70 38.17 1.87
C VAL A 437 -8.58 39.07 3.10
N VAL A 438 -7.36 39.35 3.57
CA VAL A 438 -7.15 40.30 4.68
C VAL A 438 -7.61 41.70 4.29
N ARG A 439 -7.34 42.15 3.06
CA ARG A 439 -7.76 43.46 2.55
C ARG A 439 -9.26 43.54 2.32
N ASN A 440 -9.89 42.42 1.94
CA ASN A 440 -11.29 42.34 1.54
C ASN A 440 -12.03 41.20 2.28
N PRO A 441 -12.14 41.26 3.63
CA PRO A 441 -12.69 40.15 4.42
C PRO A 441 -14.15 39.82 4.08
N GLN A 442 -14.89 40.79 3.53
CA GLN A 442 -16.28 40.64 3.11
C GLN A 442 -16.48 39.57 2.03
N TRP A 443 -15.46 39.24 1.24
CA TRP A 443 -15.56 38.18 0.24
C TRP A 443 -15.95 36.83 0.82
N LEU A 444 -15.46 36.51 2.02
CA LEU A 444 -15.74 35.23 2.67
C LEU A 444 -16.88 35.35 3.69
N ILE A 445 -17.20 36.56 4.17
CA ILE A 445 -18.29 36.78 5.12
C ILE A 445 -19.66 36.60 4.44
N GLU A 446 -19.84 37.02 3.18
CA GLU A 446 -21.07 36.75 2.42
C GLU A 446 -21.23 35.28 2.00
N MET A 447 -20.14 34.48 2.01
CA MET A 447 -20.20 33.03 1.77
C MET A 447 -20.77 32.25 2.95
N ALA A 448 -20.68 32.78 4.18
CA ALA A 448 -21.19 32.10 5.39
C ALA A 448 -22.72 31.94 5.39
N ASP A 449 -23.43 32.67 4.53
CA ASP A 449 -24.89 32.63 4.38
C ASP A 449 -25.37 31.83 3.14
N GLY A 450 -24.47 31.08 2.47
CA GLY A 450 -24.87 30.02 1.52
C GLY A 450 -24.97 30.42 0.03
N THR A 451 -24.32 31.49 -0.39
CA THR A 451 -24.18 31.87 -1.81
C THR A 451 -22.74 31.66 -2.30
N ASP A 452 -22.62 31.03 -3.48
CA ASP A 452 -21.41 30.57 -4.19
C ASP A 452 -20.05 31.12 -3.73
N ALA A 453 -19.10 30.22 -3.48
CA ALA A 453 -17.75 30.54 -3.01
C ALA A 453 -16.97 31.41 -4.00
N TYR A 454 -16.87 32.72 -3.76
CA TYR A 454 -16.27 33.68 -4.69
C TYR A 454 -14.79 33.39 -4.98
N LEU A 455 -14.02 32.96 -3.97
CA LEU A 455 -12.61 32.62 -4.15
C LEU A 455 -12.45 31.32 -4.94
N GLY A 456 -13.18 30.27 -4.56
CA GLY A 456 -13.22 29.03 -5.34
C GLY A 456 -13.65 29.28 -6.79
N ALA A 457 -14.66 30.13 -7.02
CA ALA A 457 -15.12 30.53 -8.34
C ALA A 457 -14.05 31.30 -9.14
N ALA A 458 -13.33 32.22 -8.51
CA ALA A 458 -12.23 32.97 -9.11
C ALA A 458 -11.11 32.06 -9.60
N VAL A 459 -10.63 31.19 -8.70
CA VAL A 459 -9.55 30.24 -8.98
C VAL A 459 -10.00 29.24 -10.05
N LYS A 460 -11.23 28.74 -9.96
CA LYS A 460 -11.81 27.85 -10.95
C LYS A 460 -11.90 28.50 -12.32
N ALA A 461 -12.36 29.75 -12.41
CA ALA A 461 -12.44 30.48 -13.67
C ALA A 461 -11.06 30.67 -14.30
N ALA A 462 -10.04 31.00 -13.50
CA ALA A 462 -8.65 31.08 -13.97
C ALA A 462 -8.15 29.72 -14.48
N ILE A 463 -8.36 28.63 -13.72
CA ILE A 463 -7.94 27.28 -14.11
C ILE A 463 -8.67 26.83 -15.38
N ASN A 464 -9.98 27.04 -15.50
CA ASN A 464 -10.78 26.68 -16.68
C ASN A 464 -10.26 27.37 -17.94
N ALA A 465 -9.98 28.68 -17.86
CA ALA A 465 -9.43 29.42 -18.99
C ALA A 465 -8.02 28.94 -19.35
N LEU A 466 -7.18 28.68 -18.33
CA LEU A 466 -5.85 28.12 -18.53
C LEU A 466 -5.89 26.72 -19.13
N GLU A 467 -6.85 25.86 -18.79
CA GLU A 467 -6.99 24.51 -19.37
C GLU A 467 -7.23 24.51 -20.90
N LYS A 468 -7.67 25.64 -21.46
CA LYS A 468 -7.84 25.85 -22.92
C LYS A 468 -6.55 26.25 -23.63
N VAL A 469 -5.49 26.60 -22.88
CA VAL A 469 -4.20 26.97 -23.47
C VAL A 469 -3.57 25.76 -24.17
N PRO A 470 -3.07 25.90 -25.40
CA PRO A 470 -2.40 24.80 -26.08
C PRO A 470 -1.14 24.35 -25.31
N PRO A 471 -0.78 23.06 -25.35
CA PRO A 471 0.37 22.54 -24.59
C PRO A 471 1.67 23.27 -24.93
N ASN A 472 2.49 23.51 -23.91
CA ASN A 472 3.81 24.17 -24.01
C ASN A 472 3.78 25.61 -24.54
N ARG A 473 2.64 26.30 -24.46
CA ARG A 473 2.53 27.73 -24.81
C ARG A 473 2.94 28.66 -23.68
N ILE A 474 2.65 28.28 -22.44
CA ILE A 474 3.02 29.03 -21.25
C ILE A 474 3.64 28.08 -20.22
N THR A 475 4.46 28.63 -19.33
CA THR A 475 5.04 27.86 -18.23
C THR A 475 4.11 27.85 -17.02
N ALA A 476 4.41 26.98 -16.05
CA ALA A 476 3.72 26.97 -14.77
C ALA A 476 3.89 28.31 -14.01
N SER A 477 5.00 29.03 -14.23
CA SER A 477 5.23 30.34 -13.62
C SER A 477 4.22 31.37 -14.12
N THR A 478 4.07 31.47 -15.44
CA THR A 478 3.09 32.34 -16.09
C THR A 478 1.66 31.98 -15.67
N ALA A 479 1.33 30.69 -15.59
CA ALA A 479 0.03 30.25 -15.09
C ALA A 479 -0.23 30.72 -13.64
N GLY A 480 0.78 30.61 -12.76
CA GLY A 480 0.72 31.14 -11.40
C GLY A 480 0.56 32.67 -11.37
N ALA A 481 1.24 33.41 -12.26
CA ALA A 481 1.09 34.85 -12.39
C ALA A 481 -0.33 35.26 -12.83
N VAL A 482 -0.90 34.56 -13.81
CA VAL A 482 -2.29 34.78 -14.26
C VAL A 482 -3.28 34.52 -13.15
N ILE A 483 -3.15 33.42 -12.40
CA ILE A 483 -4.03 33.13 -11.26
C ILE A 483 -3.95 34.25 -10.22
N LYS A 484 -2.74 34.74 -9.90
CA LYS A 484 -2.55 35.87 -8.99
C LYS A 484 -3.25 37.14 -9.48
N GLU A 485 -3.14 37.46 -10.77
CA GLU A 485 -3.75 38.67 -11.31
C GLU A 485 -5.28 38.56 -11.40
N VAL A 486 -5.81 37.37 -11.70
CA VAL A 486 -7.26 37.13 -11.66
C VAL A 486 -7.82 37.34 -10.25
N ILE A 487 -7.14 36.81 -9.23
CA ILE A 487 -7.54 36.99 -7.83
C ILE A 487 -7.54 38.48 -7.46
N ARG A 488 -6.53 39.25 -7.92
CA ARG A 488 -6.47 40.70 -7.69
C ARG A 488 -7.54 41.48 -8.48
N ALA A 489 -7.82 41.13 -9.72
CA ALA A 489 -8.82 41.83 -10.52
C ALA A 489 -10.23 41.66 -9.91
N ILE A 490 -10.57 40.43 -9.53
CA ILE A 490 -11.80 40.14 -8.77
C ILE A 490 -11.78 40.87 -7.42
N SER A 491 -10.58 41.10 -6.88
CA SER A 491 -10.42 41.83 -5.63
C SER A 491 -10.85 43.27 -5.69
N ARG A 492 -10.51 43.91 -6.80
CA ARG A 492 -10.87 45.29 -7.09
C ARG A 492 -12.34 45.40 -7.47
N ARG A 493 -12.90 44.43 -8.20
CA ARG A 493 -14.28 44.46 -8.70
C ARG A 493 -14.97 43.09 -8.70
N ARG A 494 -16.03 42.97 -7.90
CA ARG A 494 -16.89 41.78 -7.81
C ARG A 494 -17.56 41.39 -9.14
N ASP A 495 -17.89 42.37 -9.97
CA ASP A 495 -18.64 42.19 -11.22
C ASP A 495 -17.92 41.22 -12.20
N PHE A 496 -16.64 40.93 -12.00
CA PHE A 496 -15.90 39.92 -12.76
C PHE A 496 -16.48 38.50 -12.62
N LEU A 497 -17.19 38.24 -11.51
CA LEU A 497 -17.85 36.97 -11.23
C LEU A 497 -19.29 36.92 -11.75
N ASP A 498 -19.81 38.02 -12.30
CA ASP A 498 -21.15 38.04 -12.88
C ASP A 498 -21.22 37.13 -14.09
N LYS A 499 -22.27 36.31 -14.16
CA LYS A 499 -22.54 35.47 -15.32
C LYS A 499 -23.21 36.30 -16.40
N ILE A 500 -22.57 36.36 -17.56
CA ILE A 500 -23.08 37.05 -18.74
C ILE A 500 -23.12 36.10 -19.94
N SER A 501 -23.94 36.44 -20.93
CA SER A 501 -24.00 35.71 -22.20
C SER A 501 -23.48 36.59 -23.32
N VAL A 502 -22.45 36.12 -24.02
CA VAL A 502 -21.82 36.80 -25.15
C VAL A 502 -21.89 35.86 -26.36
N GLY A 503 -22.82 36.14 -27.28
CA GLY A 503 -23.11 35.23 -28.39
C GLY A 503 -23.69 33.91 -27.88
N GLU A 504 -23.05 32.79 -28.23
CA GLU A 504 -23.42 31.44 -27.74
C GLU A 504 -22.71 31.05 -26.43
N LYS A 505 -21.70 31.82 -26.00
CA LYS A 505 -20.94 31.53 -24.78
C LYS A 505 -21.63 32.16 -23.56
N THR A 506 -21.80 31.38 -22.49
CA THR A 506 -22.28 31.86 -21.19
C THR A 506 -21.27 31.46 -20.12
N GLY A 507 -20.79 32.43 -19.36
CA GLY A 507 -19.73 32.22 -18.37
C GLY A 507 -19.57 33.46 -17.49
N MET A 508 -18.67 33.38 -16.51
CA MET A 508 -18.29 34.57 -15.74
C MET A 508 -17.55 35.56 -16.64
N VAL A 509 -17.67 36.87 -16.40
CA VAL A 509 -16.95 37.91 -17.16
C VAL A 509 -15.46 37.58 -17.24
N ILE A 510 -14.84 37.21 -16.11
CA ILE A 510 -13.43 36.89 -16.04
C ILE A 510 -13.05 35.65 -16.86
N GLU A 511 -13.89 34.61 -16.85
CA GLU A 511 -13.68 33.39 -17.63
C GLU A 511 -13.73 33.70 -19.12
N LEU A 512 -14.74 34.46 -19.57
CA LEU A 512 -14.89 34.87 -20.97
C LEU A 512 -13.74 35.78 -21.43
N ALA A 513 -13.28 36.70 -20.58
CA ALA A 513 -12.17 37.59 -20.89
C ALA A 513 -10.86 36.80 -21.09
N LEU A 514 -10.53 35.91 -20.14
CA LEU A 514 -9.33 35.08 -20.22
C LEU A 514 -9.41 34.11 -21.41
N GLU A 515 -10.57 33.53 -21.69
CA GLU A 515 -10.78 32.70 -22.87
C GLU A 515 -10.50 33.45 -24.16
N ASN A 516 -10.98 34.68 -24.30
CA ASN A 516 -10.68 35.50 -25.48
C ASN A 516 -9.18 35.80 -25.57
N ILE A 517 -8.50 36.09 -24.46
CA ILE A 517 -7.04 36.27 -24.45
C ILE A 517 -6.35 34.98 -24.93
N VAL A 518 -6.70 33.82 -24.39
CA VAL A 518 -6.09 32.54 -24.76
C VAL A 518 -6.36 32.20 -26.23
N GLU A 519 -7.62 32.33 -26.68
CA GLU A 519 -8.04 32.05 -28.06
C GLU A 519 -7.39 33.00 -29.07
N ARG A 520 -7.17 34.27 -28.74
CA ARG A 520 -6.59 35.24 -29.68
C ARG A 520 -5.07 35.29 -29.64
N ILE A 521 -4.47 35.23 -28.45
CA ILE A 521 -3.03 35.43 -28.25
C ILE A 521 -2.25 34.13 -28.39
N LEU A 522 -2.81 33.00 -27.94
CA LEU A 522 -2.12 31.70 -27.89
C LEU A 522 -2.60 30.69 -28.94
N SER A 523 -3.45 31.09 -29.89
CA SER A 523 -3.98 30.21 -30.95
C SER A 523 -2.89 29.55 -31.82
N ASP A 524 -3.16 28.31 -32.22
CA ASP A 524 -2.33 27.55 -33.15
C ASP A 524 -2.39 28.08 -34.59
N ASP A 525 -3.43 28.86 -34.92
CA ASP A 525 -3.67 29.39 -36.27
C ASP A 525 -2.83 30.64 -36.58
N ALA A 526 -2.21 31.26 -35.57
CA ALA A 526 -1.35 32.42 -35.75
C ALA A 526 -0.02 32.07 -36.46
N ASP A 527 0.50 32.99 -37.27
CA ASP A 527 1.78 32.79 -37.95
C ASP A 527 2.94 32.69 -36.95
N ARG A 528 4.07 32.10 -37.37
CA ARG A 528 5.19 31.79 -36.46
C ARG A 528 5.82 33.05 -35.83
N LYS A 529 5.82 34.19 -36.53
CA LYS A 529 6.44 35.44 -36.06
C LYS A 529 5.57 36.09 -35.00
N THR A 530 4.27 36.17 -35.26
CA THR A 530 3.25 36.65 -34.31
C THR A 530 3.24 35.81 -33.04
N ARG A 531 3.28 34.48 -33.17
CA ARG A 531 3.37 33.57 -32.02
C ARG A 531 4.61 33.78 -31.16
N TRP A 532 5.77 34.04 -31.77
CA TRP A 532 7.01 34.24 -31.02
C TRP A 532 7.03 35.53 -30.20
N ALA A 533 6.37 36.58 -30.69
CA ALA A 533 6.31 37.86 -29.98
C ALA A 533 5.29 37.84 -28.83
N LEU A 534 4.16 37.18 -29.02
CA LEU A 534 3.04 37.17 -28.08
C LEU A 534 3.13 36.09 -26.99
N ALA A 535 3.78 34.95 -27.26
CA ALA A 535 3.89 33.84 -26.31
C ALA A 535 5.03 33.99 -25.29
N ARG A 536 5.68 35.15 -25.20
CA ARG A 536 6.69 35.41 -24.15
C ARG A 536 5.98 35.62 -22.82
N GLU A 537 6.54 35.06 -21.75
CA GLU A 537 5.94 35.07 -20.41
C GLU A 537 5.59 36.49 -19.97
N GLU A 538 6.54 37.42 -20.06
CA GLU A 538 6.35 38.80 -19.60
C GLU A 538 5.33 39.56 -20.43
N VAL A 539 5.20 39.20 -21.71
CA VAL A 539 4.24 39.83 -22.64
C VAL A 539 2.83 39.32 -22.36
N PHE A 540 2.68 38.01 -22.15
CA PHE A 540 1.38 37.42 -21.85
C PHE A 540 0.85 37.88 -20.50
N GLU A 541 1.71 37.93 -19.47
CA GLU A 541 1.35 38.47 -18.15
C GLU A 541 0.89 39.92 -18.25
N ALA A 542 1.64 40.77 -18.96
CA ALA A 542 1.28 42.17 -19.17
C ALA A 542 -0.06 42.31 -19.94
N ILE A 543 -0.29 41.49 -20.97
CA ILE A 543 -1.56 41.51 -21.72
C ILE A 543 -2.73 41.19 -20.79
N VAL A 544 -2.61 40.17 -19.94
CA VAL A 544 -3.66 39.81 -18.99
C VAL A 544 -3.93 40.96 -18.01
N GLU A 545 -2.89 41.52 -17.40
CA GLU A 545 -3.01 42.67 -16.49
C GLU A 545 -3.72 43.86 -17.16
N ILE A 546 -3.26 44.28 -18.35
CA ILE A 546 -3.82 45.42 -19.10
C ILE A 546 -5.29 45.20 -19.47
N VAL A 547 -5.63 43.99 -19.92
CA VAL A 547 -7.00 43.67 -20.33
C VAL A 547 -7.95 43.72 -19.15
N LEU A 548 -7.55 43.14 -18.01
CA LEU A 548 -8.38 43.15 -16.80
C LEU A 548 -8.55 44.58 -16.28
N ASP A 549 -7.48 45.36 -16.20
CA ASP A 549 -7.52 46.76 -15.80
C ASP A 549 -8.41 47.61 -16.73
N GLN A 550 -8.37 47.35 -18.05
CA GLN A 550 -9.24 48.07 -18.97
C GLN A 550 -10.72 47.71 -18.79
N LEU A 551 -11.05 46.43 -18.56
CA LEU A 551 -12.41 46.01 -18.25
C LEU A 551 -12.93 46.63 -16.95
N GLU A 552 -12.06 46.82 -15.96
CA GLU A 552 -12.41 47.54 -14.74
C GLU A 552 -12.80 49.00 -15.01
N GLN A 553 -12.18 49.64 -16.00
CA GLN A 553 -12.46 51.04 -16.34
C GLN A 553 -13.70 51.21 -17.23
N THR A 554 -13.90 50.35 -18.23
CA THR A 554 -15.00 50.50 -19.21
C THR A 554 -16.30 49.82 -18.79
N GLY A 555 -16.25 48.95 -17.78
CA GLY A 555 -17.38 48.16 -17.30
C GLY A 555 -17.44 46.76 -17.92
N MET A 556 -18.19 45.87 -17.28
CA MET A 556 -18.16 44.41 -17.49
C MET A 556 -19.44 43.89 -18.15
N SER A 557 -19.89 44.57 -19.21
CA SER A 557 -21.08 44.16 -19.96
C SER A 557 -20.74 43.20 -21.11
N PRO A 558 -21.74 42.51 -21.69
CA PRO A 558 -21.52 41.70 -22.90
C PRO A 558 -20.87 42.48 -24.05
N GLU A 559 -21.22 43.76 -24.22
CA GLU A 559 -20.63 44.65 -25.23
C GLU A 559 -19.15 44.91 -24.97
N SER A 560 -18.75 45.11 -23.71
CA SER A 560 -17.34 45.30 -23.34
C SER A 560 -16.49 44.07 -23.68
N ILE A 561 -17.00 42.86 -23.45
CA ILE A 561 -16.29 41.62 -23.81
C ILE A 561 -16.18 41.46 -25.33
N GLN A 562 -17.19 41.88 -26.10
CA GLN A 562 -17.11 41.91 -27.57
C GLN A 562 -16.11 42.95 -28.08
N LEU A 563 -16.05 44.13 -27.47
CA LEU A 563 -15.07 45.16 -27.81
C LEU A 563 -13.65 44.71 -27.47
N LEU A 564 -13.47 44.03 -26.34
CA LEU A 564 -12.20 43.41 -25.97
C LEU A 564 -11.76 42.37 -27.01
N ASP A 565 -12.64 41.45 -27.41
CA ASP A 565 -12.31 40.44 -28.43
C ASP A 565 -11.86 41.09 -29.75
N LYS A 566 -12.56 42.15 -30.18
CA LYS A 566 -12.17 42.94 -31.36
C LYS A 566 -10.83 43.65 -31.19
N ALA A 567 -10.54 44.18 -30.01
CA ALA A 567 -9.27 44.84 -29.71
C ALA A 567 -8.10 43.85 -29.78
N LEU A 568 -8.27 42.65 -29.19
CA LEU A 568 -7.29 41.59 -29.25
C LEU A 568 -7.06 41.12 -30.69
N GLU A 569 -8.14 40.89 -31.46
CA GLU A 569 -8.05 40.49 -32.86
C GLU A 569 -7.32 41.53 -33.71
N LYS A 570 -7.66 42.82 -33.56
CA LYS A 570 -6.99 43.92 -34.26
C LYS A 570 -5.50 43.96 -33.95
N SER A 571 -5.13 43.71 -32.70
CA SER A 571 -3.73 43.76 -32.27
C SER A 571 -2.90 42.63 -32.86
N VAL A 572 -3.47 41.42 -32.87
CA VAL A 572 -2.87 40.25 -33.50
C VAL A 572 -2.70 40.46 -35.01
N GLN A 573 -3.72 41.01 -35.69
CA GLN A 573 -3.65 41.32 -37.14
C GLN A 573 -2.61 42.40 -37.47
N ARG A 574 -2.47 43.43 -36.63
CA ARG A 574 -1.45 44.48 -36.79
C ARG A 574 -0.04 43.90 -36.69
N LEU A 575 0.19 42.99 -35.75
CA LEU A 575 1.47 42.30 -35.61
C LEU A 575 1.74 41.36 -36.80
N ALA A 576 0.73 40.60 -37.24
CA ALA A 576 0.83 39.69 -38.39
C ALA A 576 1.12 40.41 -39.72
N SER A 577 0.55 41.61 -39.90
CA SER A 577 0.83 42.48 -41.06
C SER A 577 2.18 43.22 -40.97
N GLY A 578 2.94 43.03 -39.88
CA GLY A 578 4.28 43.59 -39.70
C GLY A 578 4.29 45.04 -39.20
N GLY A 579 3.19 45.54 -38.63
CA GLY A 579 3.13 46.84 -37.99
C GLY A 579 3.99 46.91 -36.71
N SER A 580 4.23 48.14 -36.21
CA SER A 580 4.85 48.32 -34.90
C SER A 580 3.93 47.77 -33.82
N TRP A 581 4.49 46.97 -32.91
CA TRP A 581 3.77 46.33 -31.82
C TRP A 581 4.66 46.24 -30.58
N GLY A 582 4.12 46.70 -29.47
CA GLY A 582 4.73 46.71 -28.15
C GLY A 582 3.64 46.92 -27.08
N ILE A 583 4.01 46.80 -25.80
CA ILE A 583 3.07 46.97 -24.69
C ILE A 583 2.39 48.35 -24.71
N PRO A 584 3.10 49.49 -24.93
CA PRO A 584 2.46 50.80 -25.01
C PRO A 584 1.43 50.89 -26.15
N GLU A 585 1.79 50.40 -27.35
CA GLU A 585 0.88 50.40 -28.50
C GLU A 585 -0.33 49.49 -28.28
N PHE A 586 -0.14 48.38 -27.56
CA PHE A 586 -1.24 47.49 -27.15
C PHE A 586 -2.21 48.19 -26.20
N ILE A 587 -1.70 48.87 -25.17
CA ILE A 587 -2.52 49.66 -24.23
C ILE A 587 -3.36 50.70 -24.99
N ASP A 588 -2.72 51.48 -25.86
CA ASP A 588 -3.40 52.52 -26.64
C ASP A 588 -4.52 51.92 -27.50
N GLU A 589 -4.27 50.77 -28.13
CA GLU A 589 -5.24 50.11 -29.01
C GLU A 589 -6.43 49.53 -28.25
N VAL A 590 -6.16 48.83 -27.14
CA VAL A 590 -7.22 48.28 -26.27
C VAL A 590 -8.05 49.40 -25.66
N THR A 591 -7.40 50.46 -25.18
CA THR A 591 -8.07 51.66 -24.62
C THR A 591 -8.95 52.33 -25.67
N LEU A 592 -8.45 52.51 -26.90
CA LEU A 592 -9.18 53.19 -27.97
C LEU A 592 -10.42 52.40 -28.38
N VAL A 593 -10.28 51.09 -28.62
CA VAL A 593 -11.39 50.23 -29.05
C VAL A 593 -12.44 50.09 -27.94
N MET A 594 -12.02 49.91 -26.69
CA MET A 594 -12.96 49.72 -25.59
C MET A 594 -13.67 51.01 -25.16
N ASN A 595 -13.06 52.19 -25.34
CA ASN A 595 -13.71 53.49 -25.08
C ASN A 595 -14.57 54.01 -26.25
N GLY A 596 -14.80 53.20 -27.29
CA GLY A 596 -15.68 53.55 -28.40
C GLY A 596 -15.03 54.39 -29.51
N GLY A 597 -13.70 54.49 -29.56
CA GLY A 597 -12.99 54.91 -30.77
C GLY A 597 -12.83 53.70 -31.69
N ILE A 598 -13.31 53.63 -32.93
CA ILE A 598 -13.63 54.65 -33.92
C ILE A 598 -14.65 54.01 -34.89
N ASN A 599 -15.76 54.70 -35.14
CA ASN A 599 -16.38 54.73 -36.47
C ASN A 599 -15.34 55.36 -37.41
N GLY A 600 -14.72 54.59 -38.30
CA GLY A 600 -13.75 55.14 -39.25
C GLY A 600 -12.79 54.10 -39.84
N GLU A 601 -13.20 53.63 -41.02
CA GLU A 601 -12.48 52.91 -42.09
C GLU A 601 -12.07 51.45 -41.86
#